data_AF-A0A6G9Y914-F1
#
_entry.id   AF-A0A6G9Y914-F1
#
_cell.length_a   1.000
_cell.length_b   1.000
_cell.length_c   1.000
_cell.angle_alpha   90.00
_cell.angle_beta   90.00
_cell.angle_gamma   90.00
#
_symmetry.space_group_name_H-M   'P 1'
#
loop_
_entity.id
_entity.type
_entity.pdbx_description
1 polymer ?
#
loop_
_entity_poly.entity_id
_entity_poly.type
_entity_poly.pdbx_seq_one_letter_code
_entity_poly.pdbx_strand_id
1 'polypeptide(L)'
;MAELPSNSVLVRTWFGDDRAWGSLVREVLTPSKEGFRAYSTLVNDPEFEGLSPEALKAMQPGGAIVSFLADELTLTHPEHPILAVWVLPSQHDDHSDYRPFRVVPAQLWNVENNINLSNMDWEDYANRVDTDGTYRGETVAAESDFEFSVRRIMAEQLAHLTPGAAESIRKAESPDEIAGMAIISREQDPRSVREQLAALRSYPAALSWDWVAAFDIEHADDRRADYIKAFLEEIGEHAFALGTVLASLNSGGDYHLVFVTPTQFDELSRLFTACGMRAESVRRGCWTQSFTSEQSAAIRAWARANGARTIARGRVISATFVKSPGAPEETEPDRLT
;
A
#
# COMPACT_ATOMS: atom_id res chain seq x y z
N MET A 1 41.78 17.77 4.00
CA MET A 1 40.50 17.28 4.51
C MET A 1 39.73 16.82 3.30
N ALA A 2 39.49 15.52 3.18
CA ALA A 2 38.69 14.99 2.09
C ALA A 2 37.32 15.69 2.02
N GLU A 3 36.90 16.09 0.82
CA GLU A 3 35.59 16.69 0.58
C GLU A 3 34.53 15.59 0.43
N LEU A 4 33.37 15.78 1.05
CA LEU A 4 32.22 14.92 0.83
C LEU A 4 31.47 15.38 -0.43
N PRO A 5 30.91 14.46 -1.23
CA PRO A 5 30.09 14.85 -2.36
C PRO A 5 28.80 15.54 -1.89
N SER A 6 28.18 16.29 -2.81
CA SER A 6 26.93 17.02 -2.57
C SER A 6 25.68 16.14 -2.51
N ASN A 7 25.76 14.87 -2.93
CA ASN A 7 24.67 13.91 -2.78
C ASN A 7 24.69 13.25 -1.39
N SER A 8 23.63 12.50 -1.08
CA SER A 8 23.54 11.73 0.16
C SER A 8 24.78 10.84 0.32
N VAL A 9 25.34 10.79 1.52
CA VAL A 9 26.50 9.93 1.85
C VAL A 9 26.17 8.98 2.99
N LEU A 10 26.82 7.81 3.01
CA LEU A 10 26.93 6.95 4.19
C LEU A 10 28.41 6.86 4.57
N VAL A 11 28.80 7.59 5.61
CA VAL A 11 30.19 7.70 6.06
C VAL A 11 30.48 6.71 7.17
N ARG A 12 31.49 5.85 6.98
CA ARG A 12 32.05 5.04 8.07
C ARG A 12 32.85 5.93 9.00
N THR A 13 32.49 5.93 10.29
CA THR A 13 33.16 6.75 11.31
C THR A 13 33.82 5.91 12.40
N TRP A 14 33.68 4.58 12.35
CA TRP A 14 34.35 3.65 13.26
C TRP A 14 34.98 2.49 12.50
N PHE A 15 36.25 2.19 12.81
CA PHE A 15 37.09 1.27 12.03
C PHE A 15 37.48 -0.01 12.78
N GLY A 16 36.82 -0.33 13.90
CA GLY A 16 37.17 -1.51 14.72
C GLY A 16 36.81 -2.87 14.13
N ASP A 17 35.92 -2.93 13.12
CA ASP A 17 35.57 -4.18 12.42
C ASP A 17 35.26 -3.94 10.92
N ASP A 18 36.15 -4.39 10.04
CA ASP A 18 35.98 -4.33 8.58
C ASP A 18 34.95 -5.32 8.04
N ARG A 19 34.72 -6.44 8.74
CA ARG A 19 33.71 -7.44 8.34
C ARG A 19 32.31 -6.95 8.63
N ALA A 20 32.13 -6.24 9.75
CA ALA A 20 30.88 -5.56 10.06
C ALA A 20 30.56 -4.51 8.99
N TRP A 21 31.53 -3.68 8.61
CA TRP A 21 31.36 -2.71 7.52
C TRP A 21 30.97 -3.40 6.20
N GLY A 22 31.65 -4.48 5.81
CA GLY A 22 31.30 -5.23 4.60
C GLY A 22 29.91 -5.88 4.66
N SER A 23 29.39 -6.18 5.85
CA SER A 23 28.02 -6.72 6.04
C SER A 23 26.98 -5.62 5.92
N LEU A 24 27.18 -4.48 6.60
CA LEU A 24 26.37 -3.28 6.45
C LEU A 24 26.25 -2.85 4.98
N VAL A 25 27.37 -2.78 4.26
CA VAL A 25 27.38 -2.40 2.84
C VAL A 25 26.52 -3.35 2.01
N ARG A 26 26.57 -4.65 2.27
CA ARG A 26 25.70 -5.62 1.56
C ARG A 26 24.24 -5.40 1.87
N GLU A 27 23.89 -5.12 3.12
CA GLU A 27 22.51 -4.85 3.54
C GLU A 27 21.97 -3.57 2.89
N VAL A 28 22.74 -2.47 2.93
CA VAL A 28 22.37 -1.19 2.31
C VAL A 28 22.24 -1.29 0.79
N LEU A 29 23.09 -2.08 0.14
CA LEU A 29 23.04 -2.28 -1.31
C LEU A 29 22.00 -3.33 -1.74
N THR A 30 21.39 -4.06 -0.78
CA THR A 30 20.32 -5.00 -1.06
C THR A 30 19.03 -4.21 -1.35
N PRO A 31 18.42 -4.36 -2.54
CA PRO A 31 17.18 -3.68 -2.82
C PRO A 31 16.04 -4.17 -1.92
N SER A 32 15.08 -3.28 -1.64
CA SER A 32 13.82 -3.65 -1.01
C SER A 32 13.06 -4.69 -1.84
N LYS A 33 11.99 -5.28 -1.28
CA LYS A 33 11.12 -6.22 -2.00
C LYS A 33 10.58 -5.63 -3.31
N GLU A 34 10.39 -4.33 -3.34
CA GLU A 34 9.90 -3.53 -4.47
C GLU A 34 11.02 -3.06 -5.42
N GLY A 35 12.28 -3.38 -5.12
CA GLY A 35 13.43 -3.03 -5.94
C GLY A 35 14.08 -1.69 -5.62
N PHE A 36 13.66 -1.00 -4.56
CA PHE A 36 14.22 0.31 -4.19
C PHE A 36 15.56 0.19 -3.44
N ARG A 37 16.40 1.21 -3.57
CA ARG A 37 17.69 1.34 -2.87
C ARG A 37 17.88 2.80 -2.45
N ALA A 38 18.71 3.02 -1.44
CA ALA A 38 19.21 4.34 -1.11
C ALA A 38 20.27 4.74 -2.15
N TYR A 39 20.21 5.97 -2.64
CA TYR A 39 21.19 6.55 -3.56
C TYR A 39 22.30 7.29 -2.80
N SER A 40 22.82 6.66 -1.74
CA SER A 40 23.90 7.19 -0.92
C SER A 40 25.28 6.77 -1.42
N THR A 41 26.22 7.70 -1.51
CA THR A 41 27.63 7.41 -1.75
C THR A 41 28.25 6.80 -0.50
N LEU A 42 28.79 5.59 -0.60
CA LEU A 42 29.50 4.93 0.50
C LEU A 42 30.89 5.56 0.67
N VAL A 43 31.20 6.06 1.87
CA VAL A 43 32.48 6.69 2.19
C VAL A 43 33.18 5.87 3.28
N ASN A 44 34.31 5.26 2.92
CA ASN A 44 35.14 4.44 3.82
C ASN A 44 36.57 4.98 3.79
N ASP A 45 36.78 6.12 4.45
CA ASP A 45 38.07 6.80 4.56
C ASP A 45 38.36 7.06 6.05
N PRO A 46 39.48 6.55 6.60
CA PRO A 46 39.88 6.79 7.98
C PRO A 46 39.98 8.27 8.40
N GLU A 47 40.11 9.22 7.47
CA GLU A 47 40.05 10.66 7.79
C GLU A 47 38.71 11.07 8.44
N PHE A 48 37.65 10.27 8.27
CA PHE A 48 36.33 10.52 8.87
C PHE A 48 36.08 9.75 10.17
N GLU A 49 37.10 9.13 10.78
CA GLU A 49 36.95 8.48 12.08
C GLU A 49 36.45 9.48 13.14
N GLY A 50 35.37 9.11 13.83
CA GLY A 50 34.73 9.96 14.84
C GLY A 50 34.01 11.20 14.31
N LEU A 51 33.72 11.30 13.00
CA LEU A 51 32.98 12.43 12.44
C LEU A 51 31.61 12.60 13.13
N SER A 52 31.34 13.79 13.67
CA SER A 52 30.07 14.10 14.34
C SER A 52 28.97 14.50 13.35
N PRO A 53 27.68 14.41 13.73
CA PRO A 53 26.58 14.92 12.92
C PRO A 53 26.73 16.39 12.54
N GLU A 54 27.19 17.24 13.46
CA GLU A 54 27.38 18.67 13.23
C GLU A 54 28.52 18.93 12.23
N ALA A 55 29.60 18.14 12.31
CA ALA A 55 30.68 18.20 11.35
C ALA A 55 30.23 17.71 9.96
N LEU A 56 29.43 16.64 9.89
CA LEU A 56 28.82 16.17 8.64
C LEU A 56 27.96 17.26 7.99
N LYS A 57 27.10 17.93 8.77
CA LYS A 57 26.29 19.08 8.31
C LYS A 57 27.16 20.19 7.71
N ALA A 58 28.24 20.55 8.40
CA ALA A 58 29.16 21.59 7.93
C ALA A 58 29.93 21.21 6.65
N MET A 59 30.14 19.92 6.41
CA MET A 59 30.86 19.40 5.24
C MET A 59 29.99 19.18 4.00
N GLN A 60 28.67 19.33 4.10
CA GLN A 60 27.73 19.19 2.99
C GLN A 60 26.97 20.50 2.70
N PRO A 61 27.60 21.46 1.99
CA PRO A 61 27.04 22.79 1.78
C PRO A 61 25.86 22.85 0.78
N GLY A 62 25.33 21.71 0.31
CA GLY A 62 24.12 21.65 -0.50
C GLY A 62 24.01 20.39 -1.35
N GLY A 63 22.81 20.12 -1.88
CA GLY A 63 22.49 19.02 -2.79
C GLY A 63 21.70 17.89 -2.14
N ALA A 64 22.09 17.48 -0.93
CA ALA A 64 21.36 16.52 -0.11
C ALA A 64 20.64 17.22 1.04
N ILE A 65 19.47 16.69 1.39
CA ILE A 65 18.71 17.06 2.58
C ILE A 65 19.08 16.17 3.76
N VAL A 66 19.36 14.88 3.51
CA VAL A 66 19.76 13.90 4.53
C VAL A 66 21.00 13.12 4.12
N SER A 67 21.88 12.87 5.08
CA SER A 67 23.04 11.99 4.96
C SER A 67 23.22 11.15 6.22
N PHE A 68 24.15 10.20 6.19
CA PHE A 68 24.19 9.09 7.13
C PHE A 68 25.59 8.84 7.69
N LEU A 69 25.64 8.44 8.96
CA LEU A 69 26.86 7.99 9.64
C LEU A 69 26.71 6.52 10.08
N ALA A 70 27.76 5.73 9.84
CA ALA A 70 27.94 4.40 10.40
C ALA A 70 29.03 4.46 11.48
N ASP A 71 28.59 4.59 12.72
CA ASP A 71 29.45 4.65 13.90
C ASP A 71 29.60 3.28 14.58
N GLU A 72 30.22 3.26 15.77
CA GLU A 72 30.41 2.03 16.53
C GLU A 72 29.09 1.30 16.79
N LEU A 73 28.02 2.03 17.12
CA LEU A 73 26.71 1.42 17.35
C LEU A 73 26.15 0.80 16.07
N THR A 74 26.29 1.48 14.92
CA THR A 74 25.89 0.91 13.63
C THR A 74 26.62 -0.41 13.32
N LEU A 75 27.90 -0.53 13.69
CA LEU A 75 28.71 -1.69 13.31
C LEU A 75 28.75 -2.81 14.36
N THR A 76 28.32 -2.55 15.59
CA THR A 76 28.33 -3.54 16.69
C THR A 76 26.94 -4.05 17.06
N HIS A 77 25.86 -3.31 16.74
CA HIS A 77 24.50 -3.71 17.04
C HIS A 77 23.95 -4.69 15.99
N PRO A 78 23.20 -5.74 16.39
CA PRO A 78 22.72 -6.78 15.47
C PRO A 78 21.78 -6.29 14.35
N GLU A 79 21.12 -5.14 14.53
CA GLU A 79 20.23 -4.53 13.52
C GLU A 79 20.93 -3.46 12.65
N HIS A 80 22.21 -3.21 12.89
CA HIS A 80 23.03 -2.19 12.24
C HIS A 80 22.35 -0.81 12.06
N PRO A 81 21.83 -0.19 13.14
CA PRO A 81 21.10 1.07 13.05
C PRO A 81 22.02 2.21 12.60
N ILE A 82 21.77 2.72 11.39
CA ILE A 82 22.50 3.80 10.73
C ILE A 82 22.00 5.13 11.27
N LEU A 83 22.87 6.09 11.57
CA LEU A 83 22.44 7.41 12.04
C LEU A 83 22.09 8.32 10.86
N ALA A 84 20.83 8.72 10.75
CA ALA A 84 20.37 9.72 9.80
C ALA A 84 20.61 11.13 10.36
N VAL A 85 21.10 12.03 9.51
CA VAL A 85 21.44 13.42 9.84
C VAL A 85 20.85 14.35 8.78
N TRP A 86 20.04 15.30 9.21
CA TRP A 86 19.59 16.41 8.36
C TRP A 86 20.78 17.32 8.03
N VAL A 87 21.11 17.48 6.75
CA VAL A 87 22.32 18.19 6.27
C VAL A 87 22.02 19.39 5.38
N LEU A 88 20.76 19.65 5.02
CA LEU A 88 20.44 20.82 4.20
C LEU A 88 20.83 22.12 4.93
N PRO A 89 21.57 23.04 4.29
CA PRO A 89 21.89 24.33 4.88
C PRO A 89 20.62 25.17 5.06
N SER A 90 20.34 25.61 6.29
CA SER A 90 19.24 26.54 6.58
C SER A 90 19.45 27.88 5.87
N GLN A 91 18.62 28.17 4.86
CA GLN A 91 18.54 29.52 4.28
C GLN A 91 17.34 30.31 4.80
N HIS A 92 16.28 29.65 5.29
CA HIS A 92 15.01 30.31 5.65
C HIS A 92 14.31 29.74 6.90
N ASP A 93 14.77 28.62 7.47
CA ASP A 93 14.15 27.99 8.63
C ASP A 93 15.20 27.41 9.57
N ASP A 94 15.03 27.59 10.88
CA ASP A 94 15.97 27.12 11.91
C ASP A 94 15.68 25.66 12.27
N HIS A 95 16.02 24.74 11.36
CA HIS A 95 15.97 23.30 11.60
C HIS A 95 17.14 22.80 12.48
N SER A 96 17.81 23.68 13.24
CA SER A 96 18.89 23.29 14.14
C SER A 96 18.43 22.32 15.24
N ASP A 97 17.13 22.32 15.55
CA ASP A 97 16.49 21.42 16.50
C ASP A 97 16.28 19.98 15.99
N TYR A 98 16.51 19.71 14.70
CA TYR A 98 16.41 18.35 14.15
C TYR A 98 17.51 17.45 14.71
N ARG A 99 17.12 16.69 15.74
CA ARG A 99 17.94 15.64 16.33
C ARG A 99 18.09 14.48 15.36
N PRO A 100 19.31 13.97 15.16
CA PRO A 100 19.55 12.71 14.46
C PRO A 100 18.73 11.56 15.05
N PHE A 101 18.26 10.66 14.19
CA PHE A 101 17.61 9.42 14.59
C PHE A 101 18.25 8.23 13.87
N ARG A 102 17.99 7.01 14.34
CA ARG A 102 18.56 5.79 13.74
C ARG A 102 17.62 5.17 12.73
N VAL A 103 18.14 4.51 11.71
CA VAL A 103 17.37 3.78 10.70
C VAL A 103 18.01 2.44 10.41
N VAL A 104 17.22 1.36 10.37
CA VAL A 104 17.72 0.04 9.98
C VAL A 104 18.07 0.02 8.48
N PRO A 105 19.08 -0.77 8.05
CA PRO A 105 19.52 -0.77 6.65
C PRO A 105 18.39 -1.05 5.65
N ALA A 106 17.45 -1.92 6.00
CA ALA A 106 16.29 -2.26 5.17
C ALA A 106 15.34 -1.07 4.87
N GLN A 107 15.38 -0.02 5.68
CA GLN A 107 14.54 1.18 5.54
C GLN A 107 15.34 2.43 5.14
N LEU A 108 16.66 2.31 4.96
CA LEU A 108 17.50 3.43 4.57
C LEU A 108 17.03 4.07 3.26
N TRP A 109 16.61 3.27 2.28
CA TRP A 109 16.09 3.76 1.00
C TRP A 109 14.83 4.62 1.17
N ASN A 110 13.98 4.29 2.14
CA ASN A 110 12.71 4.96 2.35
C ASN A 110 12.97 6.37 2.89
N VAL A 111 13.84 6.49 3.89
CA VAL A 111 14.27 7.77 4.46
C VAL A 111 15.01 8.61 3.41
N GLU A 112 16.02 8.03 2.74
CA GLU A 112 16.88 8.76 1.81
C GLU A 112 16.10 9.26 0.58
N ASN A 113 15.31 8.40 -0.06
CA ASN A 113 14.59 8.79 -1.27
C ASN A 113 13.50 9.82 -0.95
N ASN A 114 12.69 9.61 0.08
CA ASN A 114 11.53 10.48 0.30
C ASN A 114 11.93 11.85 0.85
N ILE A 115 12.93 11.92 1.73
CA ILE A 115 13.39 13.22 2.25
C ILE A 115 14.07 14.02 1.14
N ASN A 116 15.00 13.43 0.37
CA ASN A 116 15.70 14.15 -0.70
C ASN A 116 14.79 14.53 -1.88
N LEU A 117 13.72 13.77 -2.13
CA LEU A 117 12.71 14.10 -3.16
C LEU A 117 11.55 14.96 -2.62
N SER A 118 11.59 15.33 -1.34
CA SER A 118 10.53 16.10 -0.66
C SER A 118 9.13 15.46 -0.76
N ASN A 119 9.07 14.12 -0.73
CA ASN A 119 7.81 13.37 -0.61
C ASN A 119 7.32 13.29 0.83
N MET A 120 8.25 13.30 1.80
CA MET A 120 8.00 13.28 3.25
C MET A 120 9.06 14.14 3.94
N ASP A 121 8.69 14.71 5.09
CA ASP A 121 9.57 15.61 5.86
C ASP A 121 10.36 14.87 6.95
N TRP A 122 11.25 15.56 7.67
CA TRP A 122 12.08 14.96 8.71
C TRP A 122 11.25 14.39 9.87
N GLU A 123 10.26 15.15 10.33
CA GLU A 123 9.36 14.81 11.44
C GLU A 123 8.49 13.59 11.15
N ASP A 124 8.21 13.31 9.88
CA ASP A 124 7.51 12.08 9.48
C ASP A 124 8.28 10.83 9.91
N TYR A 125 9.62 10.90 9.92
CA TYR A 125 10.44 9.78 10.36
C TYR A 125 10.81 9.88 11.83
N ALA A 126 11.23 11.06 12.28
CA ALA A 126 11.68 11.28 13.66
C ALA A 126 10.59 10.99 14.70
N ASN A 127 9.32 11.22 14.38
CA ASN A 127 8.19 10.91 15.28
C ASN A 127 7.74 9.44 15.24
N ARG A 128 8.28 8.63 14.32
CA ARG A 128 7.93 7.21 14.12
C ARG A 128 9.06 6.26 14.51
N VAL A 129 10.08 6.75 15.21
CA VAL A 129 11.13 5.89 15.77
C VAL A 129 10.57 5.10 16.96
N ASP A 130 11.07 3.88 17.15
CA ASP A 130 10.71 3.06 18.31
C ASP A 130 11.28 3.68 19.62
N THR A 131 10.95 3.06 20.75
CA THR A 131 11.40 3.53 22.08
C THR A 131 12.92 3.65 22.23
N ASP A 132 13.69 2.98 21.37
CA ASP A 132 15.15 3.02 21.33
C ASP A 132 15.72 4.06 20.34
N GLY A 133 14.86 4.86 19.69
CA GLY A 133 15.24 5.90 18.75
C GLY A 133 15.56 5.39 17.33
N THR A 134 15.19 4.14 17.02
CA THR A 134 15.39 3.54 15.68
C THR A 134 14.11 3.46 14.89
N TYR A 135 14.13 4.00 13.68
CA TYR A 135 13.11 3.83 12.65
C TYR A 135 13.30 2.47 11.97
N ARG A 136 12.35 1.56 12.22
CA ARG A 136 12.29 0.22 11.60
C ARG A 136 11.31 0.15 10.42
N GLY A 137 10.81 1.29 9.98
CA GLY A 137 9.67 1.37 9.08
C GLY A 137 8.38 1.43 9.89
N GLU A 138 7.24 1.61 9.20
CA GLU A 138 6.01 1.10 9.80
C GLU A 138 6.26 -0.37 10.10
N THR A 139 5.98 -0.81 11.33
CA THR A 139 5.58 -2.19 11.51
C THR A 139 4.39 -2.35 10.57
N VAL A 140 4.65 -2.80 9.35
CA VAL A 140 3.69 -3.66 8.68
C VAL A 140 3.69 -4.87 9.59
N ALA A 141 2.93 -4.77 10.69
CA ALA A 141 2.50 -5.91 11.47
C ALA A 141 2.10 -6.89 10.40
N ALA A 142 2.92 -7.95 10.23
CA ALA A 142 2.98 -8.78 9.03
C ALA A 142 1.63 -8.72 8.35
N GLU A 143 1.51 -7.98 7.23
CA GLU A 143 0.25 -7.44 6.66
C GLU A 143 -0.88 -8.29 7.20
N SER A 144 -1.66 -7.77 8.15
CA SER A 144 -2.58 -8.66 8.87
C SER A 144 -3.30 -9.52 7.83
N ASP A 145 -3.50 -10.82 8.08
CA ASP A 145 -4.13 -11.72 7.11
C ASP A 145 -5.37 -11.08 6.45
N PHE A 146 -6.02 -10.18 7.21
CA PHE A 146 -7.05 -9.27 6.77
C PHE A 146 -6.63 -8.22 5.72
N GLU A 147 -5.61 -7.37 5.92
CA GLU A 147 -5.18 -6.35 4.94
C GLU A 147 -4.72 -6.96 3.61
N PHE A 148 -3.97 -8.08 3.66
CA PHE A 148 -3.63 -8.85 2.47
C PHE A 148 -4.89 -9.40 1.78
N SER A 149 -5.84 -9.91 2.56
CA SER A 149 -7.14 -10.36 2.03
C SER A 149 -7.92 -9.21 1.39
N VAL A 150 -7.93 -8.01 1.96
CA VAL A 150 -8.60 -6.82 1.39
C VAL A 150 -7.94 -6.41 0.08
N ARG A 151 -6.61 -6.40 0.00
CA ARG A 151 -5.88 -6.09 -1.25
C ARG A 151 -6.15 -7.11 -2.34
N ARG A 152 -6.22 -8.40 -2.00
CA ARG A 152 -6.58 -9.46 -2.95
C ARG A 152 -8.02 -9.31 -3.44
N ILE A 153 -8.96 -9.08 -2.52
CA ILE A 153 -10.37 -8.79 -2.85
C ILE A 153 -10.48 -7.62 -3.83
N MET A 154 -9.72 -6.54 -3.59
CA MET A 154 -9.65 -5.38 -4.49
C MET A 154 -9.09 -5.72 -5.87
N ALA A 155 -8.05 -6.55 -5.93
CA ALA A 155 -7.40 -6.97 -7.17
C ALA A 155 -8.32 -7.90 -8.00
N GLU A 156 -8.96 -8.87 -7.36
CA GLU A 156 -9.96 -9.77 -7.97
C GLU A 156 -11.14 -8.95 -8.53
N GLN A 157 -11.63 -7.97 -7.76
CA GLN A 157 -12.70 -7.07 -8.19
C GLN A 157 -12.30 -6.22 -9.40
N LEU A 158 -11.07 -5.68 -9.42
CA LEU A 158 -10.55 -4.90 -10.54
C LEU A 158 -10.40 -5.74 -11.83
N ALA A 159 -9.95 -6.99 -11.69
CA ALA A 159 -9.80 -7.93 -12.81
C ALA A 159 -11.14 -8.26 -13.47
N HIS A 160 -12.22 -8.40 -12.68
CA HIS A 160 -13.58 -8.65 -13.20
C HIS A 160 -14.16 -7.44 -13.95
N LEU A 161 -13.95 -6.23 -13.44
CA LEU A 161 -14.47 -5.00 -14.04
C LEU A 161 -13.76 -4.58 -15.33
N THR A 162 -12.55 -5.08 -15.56
CA THR A 162 -11.69 -4.65 -16.69
C THR A 162 -11.14 -5.87 -17.46
N PRO A 163 -11.93 -6.48 -18.35
CA PRO A 163 -11.48 -7.62 -19.16
C PRO A 163 -10.33 -7.19 -20.09
N GLY A 164 -9.09 -7.47 -19.69
CA GLY A 164 -7.86 -7.05 -20.37
C GLY A 164 -6.69 -6.72 -19.43
N ALA A 165 -6.96 -6.29 -18.19
CA ALA A 165 -5.95 -6.09 -17.14
C ALA A 165 -5.68 -7.36 -16.31
N ALA A 166 -6.62 -8.32 -16.36
CA ALA A 166 -6.61 -9.57 -15.58
C ALA A 166 -5.45 -10.53 -15.90
N GLU A 167 -4.81 -10.41 -17.08
CA GLU A 167 -3.71 -11.28 -17.49
C GLU A 167 -2.41 -10.99 -16.70
N SER A 168 -2.22 -9.74 -16.25
CA SER A 168 -1.07 -9.32 -15.47
C SER A 168 -1.19 -9.65 -13.98
N ILE A 169 -2.42 -9.70 -13.46
CA ILE A 169 -2.73 -9.98 -12.05
C ILE A 169 -2.64 -11.50 -11.78
N ARG A 170 -3.26 -12.33 -12.65
CA ARG A 170 -3.22 -13.82 -12.53
C ARG A 170 -1.82 -14.43 -12.65
N LYS A 171 -0.85 -13.69 -13.16
CA LYS A 171 0.54 -14.16 -13.34
C LYS A 171 1.42 -13.96 -12.09
N ALA A 172 0.91 -13.25 -11.08
CA ALA A 172 1.60 -12.95 -9.83
C ALA A 172 1.21 -13.88 -8.66
N GLU A 173 0.27 -14.80 -8.88
CA GLU A 173 -0.35 -15.62 -7.84
C GLU A 173 0.13 -17.09 -7.87
N SER A 174 0.28 -17.67 -6.68
CA SER A 174 0.80 -19.03 -6.45
C SER A 174 -0.24 -20.11 -6.80
N PRO A 175 0.15 -21.32 -7.24
CA PRO A 175 -0.79 -22.32 -7.80
C PRO A 175 -1.81 -22.95 -6.82
N ASP A 176 -1.79 -22.60 -5.53
CA ASP A 176 -2.57 -23.26 -4.46
C ASP A 176 -3.76 -22.43 -3.94
N GLU A 177 -4.34 -21.56 -4.77
CA GLU A 177 -5.26 -20.53 -4.31
C GLU A 177 -6.70 -20.98 -4.02
N ILE A 178 -7.04 -20.95 -2.73
CA ILE A 178 -8.42 -20.88 -2.24
C ILE A 178 -8.96 -19.46 -2.51
N ALA A 179 -10.11 -19.34 -3.16
CA ALA A 179 -10.72 -18.06 -3.55
C ALA A 179 -10.93 -17.10 -2.37
N GLY A 180 -10.64 -15.81 -2.57
CA GLY A 180 -10.81 -14.76 -1.55
C GLY A 180 -12.17 -14.13 -1.50
N MET A 181 -12.87 -14.20 -2.62
CA MET A 181 -14.18 -13.64 -2.82
C MET A 181 -14.97 -14.52 -3.79
N ALA A 182 -16.28 -14.61 -3.58
CA ALA A 182 -17.19 -15.27 -4.50
C ALA A 182 -17.84 -14.22 -5.40
N ILE A 183 -17.88 -14.48 -6.72
CA ILE A 183 -18.57 -13.64 -7.69
C ILE A 183 -19.80 -14.41 -8.16
N ILE A 184 -20.96 -14.01 -7.64
CA ILE A 184 -22.24 -14.69 -7.85
C ILE A 184 -23.11 -13.90 -8.80
N SER A 185 -23.48 -14.51 -9.93
CA SER A 185 -24.44 -13.88 -10.84
C SER A 185 -25.85 -13.92 -10.26
N ARG A 186 -26.68 -12.92 -10.58
CA ARG A 186 -28.08 -12.86 -10.12
C ARG A 186 -28.92 -14.04 -10.59
N GLU A 187 -28.55 -14.64 -11.71
CA GLU A 187 -29.25 -15.76 -12.33
C GLU A 187 -28.57 -17.11 -12.06
N GLN A 188 -27.57 -17.12 -11.16
CA GLN A 188 -26.75 -18.30 -10.92
C GLN A 188 -27.55 -19.44 -10.29
N ASP A 189 -27.14 -20.68 -10.59
CA ASP A 189 -27.73 -21.85 -9.94
C ASP A 189 -27.43 -21.87 -8.43
N PRO A 190 -28.44 -22.06 -7.54
CA PRO A 190 -28.26 -22.00 -6.09
C PRO A 190 -27.26 -23.03 -5.56
N ARG A 191 -27.12 -24.20 -6.20
CA ARG A 191 -26.10 -25.18 -5.81
C ARG A 191 -24.71 -24.65 -6.10
N SER A 192 -24.49 -24.05 -7.26
CA SER A 192 -23.22 -23.41 -7.59
C SER A 192 -22.90 -22.24 -6.66
N VAL A 193 -23.90 -21.49 -6.19
CA VAL A 193 -23.68 -20.45 -5.16
C VAL A 193 -23.12 -21.05 -3.87
N ARG A 194 -23.71 -22.15 -3.38
CA ARG A 194 -23.23 -22.84 -2.17
C ARG A 194 -21.82 -23.37 -2.33
N GLU A 195 -21.53 -24.01 -3.46
CA GLU A 195 -20.21 -24.57 -3.77
C GLU A 195 -19.14 -23.46 -3.78
N GLN A 196 -19.43 -22.31 -4.39
CA GLN A 196 -18.50 -21.18 -4.42
C GLN A 196 -18.29 -20.55 -3.04
N LEU A 197 -19.36 -20.34 -2.26
CA LEU A 197 -19.23 -19.78 -0.91
C LEU A 197 -18.48 -20.73 0.03
N ALA A 198 -18.74 -22.04 -0.06
CA ALA A 198 -18.05 -23.06 0.72
C ALA A 198 -16.56 -23.21 0.35
N ALA A 199 -16.20 -22.84 -0.88
CA ALA A 199 -14.81 -22.83 -1.34
C ALA A 199 -14.01 -21.59 -0.87
N LEU A 200 -14.65 -20.61 -0.21
CA LEU A 200 -13.94 -19.44 0.30
C LEU A 200 -13.07 -19.79 1.50
N ARG A 201 -11.88 -19.20 1.56
CA ARG A 201 -10.99 -19.33 2.74
C ARG A 201 -11.66 -18.81 4.01
N SER A 202 -12.53 -17.82 3.87
CA SER A 202 -13.28 -17.21 4.98
C SER A 202 -14.58 -17.94 5.34
N TYR A 203 -14.89 -19.07 4.70
CA TYR A 203 -16.13 -19.80 4.96
C TYR A 203 -16.27 -20.20 6.45
N PRO A 204 -17.39 -19.87 7.12
CA PRO A 204 -17.60 -20.27 8.50
C PRO A 204 -17.86 -21.78 8.57
N ALA A 205 -16.95 -22.56 9.16
CA ALA A 205 -17.06 -24.02 9.22
C ALA A 205 -18.34 -24.54 9.90
N ALA A 206 -18.96 -23.73 10.77
CA ALA A 206 -20.22 -24.06 11.45
C ALA A 206 -21.49 -23.70 10.64
N LEU A 207 -21.35 -23.06 9.48
CA LEU A 207 -22.48 -22.68 8.64
C LEU A 207 -23.08 -23.94 7.98
N SER A 208 -24.34 -24.22 8.32
CA SER A 208 -25.11 -25.36 7.80
C SER A 208 -26.02 -24.97 6.63
N TRP A 209 -26.38 -25.96 5.83
CA TRP A 209 -27.31 -25.87 4.70
C TRP A 209 -28.63 -26.65 4.93
N ASP A 210 -28.90 -27.09 6.16
CA ASP A 210 -30.08 -27.93 6.47
C ASP A 210 -31.43 -27.24 6.22
N TRP A 211 -31.44 -25.91 6.18
CA TRP A 211 -32.60 -25.07 5.92
C TRP A 211 -32.96 -24.96 4.43
N VAL A 212 -32.05 -25.30 3.52
CA VAL A 212 -32.19 -25.03 2.08
C VAL A 212 -33.41 -25.73 1.48
N ALA A 213 -33.70 -26.95 1.89
CA ALA A 213 -34.85 -27.69 1.34
C ALA A 213 -36.19 -27.02 1.69
N ALA A 214 -36.30 -26.40 2.87
CA ALA A 214 -37.50 -25.66 3.26
C ALA A 214 -37.57 -24.32 2.51
N PHE A 215 -36.44 -23.63 2.38
CA PHE A 215 -36.32 -22.39 1.63
C PHE A 215 -36.70 -22.58 0.14
N ASP A 216 -36.24 -23.66 -0.49
CA ASP A 216 -36.55 -23.99 -1.89
C ASP A 216 -38.06 -24.14 -2.13
N ILE A 217 -38.80 -24.66 -1.15
CA ILE A 217 -40.24 -24.82 -1.23
C ILE A 217 -40.95 -23.47 -1.11
N GLU A 218 -40.49 -22.60 -0.19
CA GLU A 218 -41.07 -21.27 0.03
C GLU A 218 -40.87 -20.35 -1.18
N HIS A 219 -39.72 -20.46 -1.85
CA HIS A 219 -39.33 -19.60 -2.98
C HIS A 219 -39.45 -20.30 -4.34
N ALA A 220 -40.24 -21.37 -4.45
CA ALA A 220 -40.34 -22.16 -5.68
C ALA A 220 -40.86 -21.37 -6.90
N ASP A 221 -41.71 -20.38 -6.65
CA ASP A 221 -42.34 -19.54 -7.69
C ASP A 221 -41.59 -18.22 -7.95
N ASP A 222 -40.53 -17.93 -7.18
CA ASP A 222 -39.77 -16.70 -7.33
C ASP A 222 -39.00 -16.68 -8.66
N ARG A 223 -38.90 -15.49 -9.24
CA ARG A 223 -37.95 -15.28 -10.34
C ARG A 223 -36.55 -15.55 -9.80
N ARG A 224 -35.70 -16.18 -10.61
CA ARG A 224 -34.36 -16.61 -10.21
C ARG A 224 -33.53 -15.48 -9.57
N ALA A 225 -33.55 -14.26 -10.12
CA ALA A 225 -32.90 -13.10 -9.50
C ALA A 225 -33.41 -12.75 -8.08
N ASP A 226 -34.72 -12.85 -7.87
CA ASP A 226 -35.35 -12.57 -6.58
C ASP A 226 -35.08 -13.71 -5.58
N TYR A 227 -35.13 -14.97 -6.05
CA TYR A 227 -34.69 -16.14 -5.30
C TYR A 227 -33.24 -15.98 -4.83
N ILE A 228 -32.29 -15.66 -5.73
CA ILE A 228 -30.87 -15.57 -5.36
C ILE A 228 -30.62 -14.45 -4.36
N LYS A 229 -31.33 -13.33 -4.49
CA LYS A 229 -31.28 -12.26 -3.51
C LYS A 229 -31.75 -12.74 -2.13
N ALA A 230 -32.95 -13.33 -2.04
CA ALA A 230 -33.50 -13.84 -0.78
C ALA A 230 -32.60 -14.94 -0.19
N PHE A 231 -32.03 -15.80 -1.03
CA PHE A 231 -31.14 -16.87 -0.64
C PHE A 231 -29.85 -16.33 0.00
N LEU A 232 -29.25 -15.28 -0.57
CA LEU A 232 -28.08 -14.63 -0.01
C LEU A 232 -28.39 -13.90 1.31
N GLU A 233 -29.57 -13.27 1.43
CA GLU A 233 -30.02 -12.68 2.70
C GLU A 233 -30.17 -13.75 3.79
N GLU A 234 -30.70 -14.92 3.45
CA GLU A 234 -30.85 -16.03 4.39
C GLU A 234 -29.51 -16.60 4.84
N ILE A 235 -28.56 -16.78 3.91
CA ILE A 235 -27.17 -17.12 4.25
C ILE A 235 -26.58 -16.09 5.20
N GLY A 236 -26.84 -14.81 4.95
CA GLY A 236 -26.43 -13.70 5.79
C GLY A 236 -26.95 -13.78 7.22
N GLU A 237 -28.23 -14.13 7.41
CA GLU A 237 -28.82 -14.33 8.74
C GLU A 237 -28.18 -15.51 9.48
N HIS A 238 -27.97 -16.64 8.79
CA HIS A 238 -27.30 -17.80 9.38
C HIS A 238 -25.83 -17.51 9.73
N ALA A 239 -25.10 -16.77 8.88
CA ALA A 239 -23.74 -16.34 9.17
C ALA A 239 -23.68 -15.37 10.36
N PHE A 240 -24.64 -14.45 10.46
CA PHE A 240 -24.74 -13.50 11.56
C PHE A 240 -24.99 -14.20 12.90
N ALA A 241 -25.83 -15.24 12.92
CA ALA A 241 -26.06 -16.07 14.10
C ALA A 241 -24.78 -16.75 14.62
N LEU A 242 -23.78 -16.93 13.75
CA LEU A 242 -22.45 -17.47 14.08
C LEU A 242 -21.42 -16.38 14.39
N GLY A 243 -21.82 -15.11 14.50
CA GLY A 243 -20.92 -13.99 14.74
C GLY A 243 -20.07 -13.61 13.52
N THR A 244 -20.50 -13.98 12.30
CA THR A 244 -19.82 -13.64 11.04
C THR A 244 -20.71 -12.74 10.18
N VAL A 245 -20.11 -11.85 9.39
CA VAL A 245 -20.81 -10.99 8.43
C VAL A 245 -20.57 -11.53 7.03
N LEU A 246 -21.65 -11.81 6.30
CA LEU A 246 -21.59 -11.91 4.84
C LEU A 246 -21.61 -10.49 4.27
N ALA A 247 -20.49 -10.04 3.72
CA ALA A 247 -20.33 -8.72 3.14
C ALA A 247 -20.49 -8.77 1.62
N SER A 248 -21.27 -7.84 1.08
CA SER A 248 -21.35 -7.56 -0.35
C SER A 248 -20.53 -6.33 -0.69
N LEU A 249 -19.63 -6.46 -1.66
CA LEU A 249 -18.65 -5.46 -2.06
C LEU A 249 -19.08 -4.88 -3.41
N ASN A 250 -19.78 -3.77 -3.39
CA ASN A 250 -20.56 -3.35 -4.56
C ASN A 250 -19.70 -2.73 -5.67
N SER A 251 -19.78 -3.26 -6.90
CA SER A 251 -19.28 -2.58 -8.10
C SER A 251 -19.85 -3.08 -9.46
N GLY A 252 -21.02 -3.72 -9.53
CA GLY A 252 -21.58 -4.14 -10.83
C GLY A 252 -22.90 -4.93 -10.80
N GLY A 253 -23.14 -5.69 -11.87
CA GLY A 253 -24.33 -6.54 -12.03
C GLY A 253 -24.31 -7.80 -11.15
N ASP A 254 -23.14 -8.34 -10.83
CA ASP A 254 -22.96 -9.55 -10.02
C ASP A 254 -22.68 -9.21 -8.53
N TYR A 255 -22.98 -10.17 -7.65
CA TYR A 255 -22.72 -10.08 -6.22
C TYR A 255 -21.28 -10.52 -5.90
N HIS A 256 -20.50 -9.62 -5.34
CA HIS A 256 -19.14 -9.89 -4.87
C HIS A 256 -19.21 -10.09 -3.36
N LEU A 257 -18.93 -11.31 -2.90
CA LEU A 257 -19.26 -11.75 -1.55
C LEU A 257 -18.04 -12.28 -0.80
N VAL A 258 -17.93 -11.89 0.46
CA VAL A 258 -16.89 -12.38 1.38
C VAL A 258 -17.46 -12.54 2.78
N PHE A 259 -17.00 -13.56 3.51
CA PHE A 259 -17.24 -13.67 4.95
C PHE A 259 -16.14 -12.93 5.73
N VAL A 260 -16.54 -12.11 6.68
CA VAL A 260 -15.64 -11.34 7.55
C VAL A 260 -16.19 -11.26 8.96
N THR A 261 -15.34 -11.04 9.96
CA THR A 261 -15.81 -10.71 11.32
C THR A 261 -16.44 -9.30 11.36
N PRO A 262 -17.25 -8.95 12.37
CA PRO A 262 -17.82 -7.61 12.51
C PRO A 262 -16.75 -6.49 12.51
N THR A 263 -15.66 -6.68 13.25
CA THR A 263 -14.54 -5.71 13.29
C THR A 263 -13.89 -5.53 11.92
N GLN A 264 -13.69 -6.64 11.21
CA GLN A 264 -13.17 -6.62 9.84
C GLN A 264 -14.14 -5.94 8.88
N PHE A 265 -15.46 -6.13 9.04
CA PHE A 265 -16.46 -5.45 8.22
C PHE A 265 -16.42 -3.93 8.42
N ASP A 266 -16.24 -3.44 9.65
CA ASP A 266 -16.13 -1.99 9.94
C ASP A 266 -14.89 -1.36 9.29
N GLU A 267 -13.77 -2.09 9.29
CA GLU A 267 -12.55 -1.67 8.61
C GLU A 267 -12.69 -1.71 7.08
N LEU A 268 -13.24 -2.80 6.55
CA LEU A 268 -13.55 -2.97 5.12
C LEU A 268 -14.46 -1.85 4.63
N SER A 269 -15.53 -1.55 5.37
CA SER A 269 -16.49 -0.51 5.03
C SER A 269 -15.86 0.87 5.00
N ARG A 270 -14.96 1.18 5.94
CA ARG A 270 -14.19 2.44 5.96
C ARG A 270 -13.28 2.56 4.73
N LEU A 271 -12.54 1.50 4.41
CA LEU A 271 -11.64 1.48 3.25
C LEU A 271 -12.41 1.61 1.92
N PHE A 272 -13.49 0.85 1.76
CA PHE A 272 -14.35 0.95 0.57
C PHE A 272 -14.93 2.35 0.42
N THR A 273 -15.42 2.95 1.50
CA THR A 273 -15.97 4.31 1.50
C THR A 273 -14.92 5.35 1.08
N ALA A 274 -13.68 5.23 1.58
CA ALA A 274 -12.58 6.11 1.20
C ALA A 274 -12.26 6.04 -0.30
N CYS A 275 -12.54 4.91 -0.95
CA CYS A 275 -12.38 4.70 -2.38
C CYS A 275 -13.66 4.94 -3.20
N GLY A 276 -14.72 5.49 -2.61
CA GLY A 276 -16.00 5.74 -3.28
C GLY A 276 -16.80 4.48 -3.62
N MET A 277 -16.45 3.35 -3.01
CA MET A 277 -17.17 2.07 -3.11
C MET A 277 -18.00 1.84 -1.85
N ARG A 278 -18.87 0.81 -1.88
CA ARG A 278 -19.74 0.47 -0.76
C ARG A 278 -19.59 -1.00 -0.40
N ALA A 279 -19.34 -1.26 0.88
CA ALA A 279 -19.54 -2.58 1.47
C ALA A 279 -20.88 -2.57 2.21
N GLU A 280 -21.68 -3.62 2.02
CA GLU A 280 -22.98 -3.78 2.69
C GLU A 280 -23.03 -5.13 3.40
N SER A 281 -23.64 -5.16 4.58
CA SER A 281 -23.96 -6.42 5.25
C SER A 281 -25.17 -7.03 4.56
N VAL A 282 -25.00 -8.24 4.01
CA VAL A 282 -26.08 -8.98 3.34
C VAL A 282 -26.94 -9.60 4.43
N ARG A 283 -28.08 -8.98 4.71
CA ARG A 283 -29.04 -9.40 5.75
C ARG A 283 -30.44 -8.92 5.40
N ARG A 284 -31.46 -9.61 5.92
CA ARG A 284 -32.87 -9.26 5.68
C ARG A 284 -33.12 -7.83 6.16
N GLY A 285 -33.56 -6.95 5.26
CA GLY A 285 -33.90 -5.55 5.57
C GLY A 285 -32.71 -4.58 5.75
N CYS A 286 -31.46 -5.05 5.72
CA CYS A 286 -30.26 -4.20 5.81
C CYS A 286 -29.51 -4.06 4.48
N TRP A 287 -29.83 -4.88 3.49
CA TRP A 287 -29.17 -4.89 2.19
C TRP A 287 -29.91 -4.00 1.16
N THR A 288 -29.35 -2.84 0.83
CA THR A 288 -29.99 -1.83 -0.04
C THR A 288 -29.30 -1.67 -1.40
N GLN A 289 -29.85 -2.25 -2.47
CA GLN A 289 -29.37 -1.92 -3.83
C GLN A 289 -29.76 -0.51 -4.23
N SER A 290 -28.78 0.34 -4.54
CA SER A 290 -28.91 1.45 -5.49
C SER A 290 -27.52 1.88 -5.98
N PHE A 291 -27.33 1.89 -7.30
CA PHE A 291 -26.29 2.69 -7.94
C PHE A 291 -26.87 4.04 -8.35
N THR A 292 -26.13 5.12 -8.17
CA THR A 292 -26.31 6.33 -8.98
C THR A 292 -25.35 6.30 -10.17
N SER A 293 -25.76 6.88 -11.30
CA SER A 293 -24.91 7.03 -12.49
C SER A 293 -23.58 7.75 -12.19
N GLU A 294 -23.55 8.57 -11.15
CA GLU A 294 -22.37 9.25 -10.61
C GLU A 294 -21.34 8.30 -10.01
N GLN A 295 -21.77 7.28 -9.26
CA GLN A 295 -20.87 6.28 -8.66
C GLN A 295 -20.18 5.45 -9.74
N SER A 296 -20.90 5.03 -10.78
CA SER A 296 -20.29 4.36 -11.94
C SER A 296 -19.35 5.26 -12.75
N ALA A 297 -19.56 6.59 -12.73
CA ALA A 297 -18.67 7.56 -13.37
C ALA A 297 -17.39 7.79 -12.55
N ALA A 298 -17.49 7.86 -11.23
CA ALA A 298 -16.36 7.97 -10.31
C ALA A 298 -15.43 6.75 -10.42
N ILE A 299 -15.98 5.55 -10.54
CA ILE A 299 -15.22 4.30 -10.75
C ILE A 299 -14.46 4.32 -12.08
N ARG A 300 -15.10 4.74 -13.18
CA ARG A 300 -14.42 4.89 -14.48
C ARG A 300 -13.37 6.00 -14.47
N ALA A 301 -13.55 7.05 -13.67
CA ALA A 301 -12.57 8.11 -13.51
C ALA A 301 -11.35 7.62 -12.72
N TRP A 302 -11.57 6.90 -11.62
CA TRP A 302 -10.51 6.25 -10.84
C TRP A 302 -9.73 5.22 -11.67
N ALA A 303 -10.41 4.36 -12.43
CA ALA A 303 -9.78 3.36 -13.30
C ALA A 303 -8.93 4.00 -14.41
N ARG A 304 -9.32 5.18 -14.91
CA ARG A 304 -8.52 5.96 -15.87
C ARG A 304 -7.32 6.64 -15.21
N ALA A 305 -7.45 7.10 -13.97
CA ALA A 305 -6.37 7.73 -13.21
C ALA A 305 -5.34 6.71 -12.66
N ASN A 306 -5.76 5.47 -12.38
CA ASN A 306 -4.95 4.47 -11.70
C ASN A 306 -4.68 3.19 -12.52
N GLY A 307 -5.28 3.03 -13.70
CA GLY A 307 -5.07 1.86 -14.58
C GLY A 307 -3.60 1.67 -15.04
N ALA A 308 -2.79 2.73 -15.03
CA ALA A 308 -1.35 2.66 -15.26
C ALA A 308 -0.53 2.26 -14.02
N ARG A 309 -1.07 2.49 -12.81
CA ARG A 309 -0.41 2.15 -11.53
C ARG A 309 -0.60 0.69 -11.13
N THR A 310 -1.67 0.04 -11.57
CA THR A 310 -1.95 -1.36 -11.20
C THR A 310 -1.23 -2.39 -12.09
N ILE A 311 -0.66 -1.98 -13.23
CA ILE A 311 0.14 -2.87 -14.12
C ILE A 311 1.65 -2.59 -13.99
N ALA A 312 2.06 -1.43 -13.47
CA ALA A 312 3.47 -1.04 -13.35
C ALA A 312 4.14 -1.49 -12.03
N ARG A 313 4.08 -2.80 -11.72
CA ARG A 313 5.11 -3.48 -10.90
C ARG A 313 5.80 -4.61 -11.67
N GLY A 314 5.84 -4.48 -12.99
CA GLY A 314 6.67 -5.30 -13.87
C GLY A 314 7.01 -4.54 -15.15
N ARG A 315 8.26 -4.06 -15.24
CA ARG A 315 8.94 -3.51 -16.42
C ARG A 315 8.80 -1.98 -16.69
N VAL A 316 9.96 -1.31 -16.64
CA VAL A 316 10.24 0.04 -17.14
C VAL A 316 10.23 0.07 -18.66
N ILE A 317 9.58 1.06 -19.30
CA ILE A 317 10.09 1.71 -20.53
C ILE A 317 9.75 3.22 -20.48
N SER A 318 10.79 4.02 -20.75
CA SER A 318 10.82 5.47 -20.92
C SER A 318 10.09 5.95 -22.19
N ALA A 319 9.53 7.16 -22.17
CA ALA A 319 9.25 7.89 -23.40
C ALA A 319 9.52 9.39 -23.22
N THR A 320 10.72 9.79 -23.63
CA THR A 320 11.07 11.12 -24.08
C THR A 320 10.12 11.56 -25.20
N PHE A 321 9.57 12.77 -25.13
CA PHE A 321 9.24 13.53 -26.34
C PHE A 321 9.58 15.01 -26.17
N VAL A 322 10.27 15.52 -27.18
CA VAL A 322 10.86 16.85 -27.32
C VAL A 322 9.90 17.78 -28.09
N LYS A 323 9.72 19.00 -27.56
CA LYS A 323 9.37 20.33 -28.14
C LYS A 323 8.14 20.54 -29.07
N SER A 324 7.23 21.42 -28.59
CA SER A 324 6.73 22.74 -29.11
C SER A 324 6.74 23.04 -30.64
N PRO A 325 5.86 23.93 -31.21
CA PRO A 325 5.49 25.25 -30.65
C PRO A 325 4.10 25.86 -30.98
N GLY A 326 3.76 26.93 -30.23
CA GLY A 326 3.14 28.15 -30.77
C GLY A 326 1.62 28.33 -30.62
N ALA A 327 1.23 29.39 -29.90
CA ALA A 327 0.32 30.50 -30.31
C ALA A 327 -0.21 31.22 -29.03
N PRO A 328 -0.72 32.47 -29.11
CA PRO A 328 -0.04 33.63 -28.53
C PRO A 328 -0.75 34.21 -27.30
N GLU A 329 0.00 35.00 -26.53
CA GLU A 329 -0.55 35.96 -25.56
C GLU A 329 -1.45 36.98 -26.27
N GLU A 330 -2.73 36.99 -25.94
CA GLU A 330 -3.60 38.14 -26.14
C GLU A 330 -3.27 39.19 -25.07
N THR A 331 -2.54 40.22 -25.48
CA THR A 331 -2.40 41.47 -24.75
C THR A 331 -3.70 42.28 -24.88
N GLU A 332 -4.36 42.47 -23.75
CA GLU A 332 -5.45 43.44 -23.57
C GLU A 332 -4.92 44.88 -23.74
N PRO A 333 -5.59 45.75 -24.51
CA PRO A 333 -5.16 47.13 -24.66
C PRO A 333 -5.91 48.01 -23.67
N ASP A 334 -5.19 48.83 -22.89
CA ASP A 334 -5.81 50.03 -22.34
C ASP A 334 -4.84 51.20 -22.20
N ARG A 335 -5.41 52.39 -22.39
CA ARG A 335 -4.88 53.77 -22.48
C ARG A 335 -5.11 54.37 -23.88
N LEU A 336 -5.93 55.40 -24.08
CA LEU A 336 -6.56 56.38 -23.18
C LEU A 336 -7.82 56.94 -23.86
N THR A 337 -8.93 57.10 -23.13
CA THR A 337 -9.41 58.41 -22.65
C THR A 337 -10.52 58.25 -21.62
#